data_AF-A0A1H6XIX1-F1
#
_entry.id   AF-A0A1H6XIX1-F1
#
_cell.length_a   1.000
_cell.length_b   1.000
_cell.length_c   1.000
_cell.angle_alpha   90.00
_cell.angle_beta   90.00
_cell.angle_gamma   90.00
#
_symmetry.space_group_name_H-M   'P 1'
#
loop_
_entity.id
_entity.type
_entity.pdbx_description
1 polymer ?
#
loop_
_entity_poly.entity_id
_entity_poly.type
_entity_poly.pdbx_seq_one_letter_code
_entity_poly.pdbx_strand_id
1 'polypeptide(L)'
;MALKKMQAAGQATKSLTKPDSAQLLWLVISVVGMFPLVVLATLALIILLIIFAMAGGSQMTSSAPDSSESSESPTSTNALIELAGGDGRGTFDATNVPDQDLVAPIRAAARKCDLLTPVIIAAQIDYASAFDADKEGPQGRKGLSQLTSEVFDEYGEDDDDSGEASVLDAEDSIHAHARYFCHLANEIRRLLDDKEVVGDHLTLTLMAWEMGLEAVKAQGGMPVLALGSYPFQIRGLFAKYTGDGESDADDPEPSASATALPAQDGSEDDTDADGAALLSASAFDAMFPSRNSFYSYAGLTDAMRKFPTFAGTGDEQTRKRELAAFLANIDHESGGLVHVEEINQAAWGNYCDTGQPYGCPAGQTAYHGRGPIQLSWNTNYKAAGDALGLDLLNEPDLVKDDASVAWQTALWFWMTQRGAGTVTAHDAITGGGGFGETIRSINGALECGGGNPAQVQARVDAYRRFAARLGVDPGAESSLRC
;
A
#
# COMPACT_ATOMS: atom_id res chain seq x y z
N MET A 1 -33.15 72.28 14.17
CA MET A 1 -32.35 71.04 14.12
C MET A 1 -31.97 70.63 12.67
N ALA A 2 -31.74 71.62 11.80
CA ALA A 2 -31.39 71.45 10.39
C ALA A 2 -29.96 71.95 10.07
N LEU A 3 -29.09 72.01 11.09
CA LEU A 3 -27.72 72.52 11.00
C LEU A 3 -26.66 71.47 11.39
N LYS A 4 -27.01 70.18 11.32
CA LYS A 4 -26.09 69.06 11.62
C LYS A 4 -26.07 67.95 10.55
N LYS A 5 -26.71 68.16 9.39
CA LYS A 5 -26.73 67.19 8.27
C LYS A 5 -26.21 67.72 6.92
N MET A 6 -25.57 68.89 6.88
CA MET A 6 -24.95 69.44 5.65
C MET A 6 -23.42 69.65 5.73
N GLN A 7 -22.74 69.09 6.75
CA GLN A 7 -21.27 69.14 6.85
C GLN A 7 -20.58 67.79 6.60
N ALA A 8 -21.30 66.78 6.09
CA ALA A 8 -20.76 65.47 5.73
C ALA A 8 -20.53 65.26 4.22
N ALA A 9 -20.51 66.33 3.42
CA ALA A 9 -20.40 66.23 1.95
C ALA A 9 -19.33 67.14 1.32
N GLY A 10 -18.30 67.54 2.08
CA GLY A 10 -17.34 68.52 1.61
C GLY A 10 -15.95 68.37 2.20
N GLN A 11 -15.35 67.17 2.13
CA GLN A 11 -13.90 66.96 2.27
C GLN A 11 -13.53 65.50 1.92
N ALA A 12 -13.82 65.07 0.70
CA ALA A 12 -13.28 63.82 0.13
C ALA A 12 -12.73 64.10 -1.29
N THR A 13 -11.95 65.17 -1.41
CA THR A 13 -11.13 65.45 -2.59
C THR A 13 -9.80 66.01 -2.12
N LYS A 14 -8.83 65.12 -1.90
CA LYS A 14 -7.38 65.30 -2.10
C LYS A 14 -6.61 64.15 -1.44
N SER A 15 -6.16 63.21 -2.26
CA SER A 15 -4.83 62.56 -2.15
C SER A 15 -4.71 61.47 -3.23
N LEU A 16 -4.56 61.86 -4.50
CA LEU A 16 -3.88 60.99 -5.47
C LEU A 16 -2.38 61.29 -5.33
N THR A 17 -1.70 60.45 -4.56
CA THR A 17 -0.24 60.45 -4.47
C THR A 17 0.33 59.83 -5.75
N LYS A 18 1.32 60.50 -6.36
CA LYS A 18 2.10 59.94 -7.48
C LYS A 18 2.79 58.65 -7.03
N PRO A 19 2.82 57.60 -7.86
CA PRO A 19 3.54 56.37 -7.53
C PRO A 19 5.04 56.66 -7.40
N ASP A 20 5.65 56.07 -6.36
CA ASP A 20 7.09 56.11 -6.12
C ASP A 20 7.82 55.34 -7.24
N SER A 21 8.99 55.84 -7.64
CA SER A 21 10.04 55.17 -8.41
C SER A 21 10.19 53.66 -8.17
N ALA A 22 10.04 53.18 -6.92
CA ALA A 22 10.11 51.76 -6.60
C ALA A 22 8.93 50.93 -7.14
N GLN A 23 7.73 51.52 -7.24
CA GLN A 23 6.54 50.86 -7.79
C GLN A 23 6.58 50.80 -9.32
N LEU A 24 7.15 51.81 -9.97
CA LEU A 24 7.40 51.81 -11.42
C LEU A 24 8.45 50.76 -11.82
N LEU A 25 9.48 50.55 -10.99
CA LEU A 25 10.51 49.54 -11.24
C LEU A 25 9.94 48.10 -11.15
N TRP A 26 9.08 47.83 -10.17
CA TRP A 26 8.40 46.53 -10.03
C TRP A 26 7.43 46.23 -11.17
N LEU A 27 6.74 47.25 -11.69
CA LEU A 27 5.80 47.10 -12.79
C LEU A 27 6.51 46.81 -14.12
N VAL A 28 7.69 47.42 -14.35
CA VAL A 28 8.52 47.14 -15.52
C VAL A 28 9.15 45.73 -15.44
N ILE A 29 9.62 45.28 -14.27
CA ILE A 29 10.16 43.91 -14.10
C ILE A 29 9.08 42.85 -14.31
N SER A 30 7.86 43.10 -13.82
CA SER A 30 6.74 42.16 -13.95
C SER A 30 6.22 42.05 -15.39
N VAL A 31 6.18 43.16 -16.13
CA VAL A 31 5.67 43.18 -17.51
C VAL A 31 6.74 42.73 -18.52
N VAL A 32 8.02 43.04 -18.31
CA VAL A 32 9.11 42.66 -19.23
C VAL A 32 9.66 41.25 -18.95
N GLY A 33 9.62 40.77 -17.70
CA GLY A 33 10.14 39.45 -17.32
C GLY A 33 9.14 38.30 -17.50
N MET A 34 7.84 38.55 -17.33
CA MET A 34 6.82 37.49 -17.33
C MET A 34 6.21 37.24 -18.73
N PHE A 35 6.20 38.26 -19.58
CA PHE A 35 5.63 38.18 -20.94
C PHE A 35 6.41 37.24 -21.89
N PRO A 36 7.76 37.18 -21.88
CA PRO A 36 8.51 36.23 -22.72
C PRO A 36 8.29 34.77 -22.30
N LEU A 37 8.13 34.50 -21.01
CA LEU A 37 7.96 33.14 -20.47
C LEU A 37 6.58 32.56 -20.79
N VAL A 38 5.52 33.38 -20.75
CA VAL A 38 4.17 32.96 -21.13
C VAL A 38 4.08 32.69 -22.65
N VAL A 39 4.76 33.48 -23.47
CA VAL A 39 4.83 33.26 -24.93
C VAL A 39 5.62 31.98 -25.26
N LEU A 40 6.71 31.70 -24.55
CA LEU A 40 7.47 30.45 -24.74
C LEU A 40 6.69 29.21 -24.28
N ALA A 41 5.98 29.28 -23.16
CA ALA A 41 5.16 28.17 -22.66
C ALA A 41 3.97 27.85 -23.59
N THR A 42 3.35 28.88 -24.16
CA THR A 42 2.25 28.70 -25.13
C THR A 42 2.73 28.15 -26.47
N LEU A 43 3.90 28.56 -26.95
CA LEU A 43 4.53 27.97 -28.14
C LEU A 43 4.93 26.51 -27.93
N ALA A 44 5.47 26.16 -26.76
CA ALA A 44 5.82 24.77 -26.44
C ALA A 44 4.59 23.85 -26.39
N LEU A 45 3.47 24.34 -25.85
CA LEU A 45 2.21 23.59 -25.80
C LEU A 45 1.61 23.36 -27.20
N ILE A 46 1.69 24.35 -28.09
CA ILE A 46 1.22 24.23 -29.48
C ILE A 46 2.08 23.21 -30.25
N ILE A 47 3.40 23.21 -30.05
CA ILE A 47 4.30 22.24 -30.68
C ILE A 47 4.01 20.81 -30.17
N LEU A 48 3.75 20.64 -28.87
CA LEU A 48 3.39 19.35 -28.27
C LEU A 48 2.06 18.81 -28.82
N LEU A 49 1.06 19.66 -29.02
CA LEU A 49 -0.24 19.29 -29.60
C LEU A 49 -0.13 18.89 -31.07
N ILE A 50 0.77 19.53 -31.84
CA ILE A 50 1.05 19.15 -33.23
C ILE A 50 1.77 17.80 -33.31
N ILE A 51 2.69 17.51 -32.37
CA ILE A 51 3.36 16.21 -32.27
C ILE A 51 2.37 15.09 -31.96
N PHE A 52 1.44 15.31 -31.02
CA PHE A 52 0.40 14.33 -30.69
C PHE A 52 -0.61 14.10 -31.83
N ALA A 53 -0.95 15.14 -32.59
CA ALA A 53 -1.87 15.02 -33.73
C ALA A 53 -1.29 14.22 -34.91
N MET A 54 0.04 14.11 -35.02
CA MET A 54 0.69 13.34 -36.10
C MET A 54 1.04 11.89 -35.73
N ALA A 55 0.90 11.48 -34.46
CA ALA A 55 1.21 10.12 -34.00
C ALA A 55 -0.01 9.18 -33.89
N GLY A 56 -1.24 9.71 -33.98
CA GLY A 56 -2.47 8.95 -33.79
C GLY A 56 -3.13 8.52 -35.10
N GLY A 57 -2.61 7.49 -35.76
CA GLY A 57 -3.23 6.95 -36.96
C GLY A 57 -2.87 5.50 -37.24
N SER A 58 -3.55 4.56 -36.59
CA SER A 58 -3.79 3.20 -37.11
C SER A 58 -4.88 2.50 -36.29
N GLN A 59 -6.03 2.29 -36.92
CA GLN A 59 -7.05 1.33 -36.48
C GLN A 59 -6.54 -0.09 -36.76
N MET A 60 -6.62 -0.99 -35.79
CA MET A 60 -6.65 -2.43 -36.06
C MET A 60 -7.76 -3.11 -35.27
N THR A 61 -8.54 -3.86 -36.04
CA THR A 61 -9.71 -4.65 -35.70
C THR A 61 -9.33 -6.10 -35.35
N SER A 62 -10.26 -6.82 -34.71
CA SER A 62 -10.37 -8.30 -34.62
C SER A 62 -9.43 -8.95 -33.59
N SER A 63 -9.76 -10.00 -32.82
CA SER A 63 -10.97 -10.80 -32.58
C SER A 63 -10.69 -11.60 -31.29
N ALA A 64 -11.70 -11.84 -30.47
CA ALA A 64 -11.63 -12.79 -29.35
C ALA A 64 -11.67 -14.24 -29.86
N PRO A 65 -11.03 -15.19 -29.16
CA PRO A 65 -11.45 -16.58 -29.18
C PRO A 65 -12.07 -17.01 -27.84
N ASP A 66 -12.86 -18.06 -28.01
CA ASP A 66 -13.87 -18.66 -27.16
C ASP A 66 -13.28 -19.48 -26.00
N SER A 67 -14.13 -19.69 -24.99
CA SER A 67 -13.89 -20.46 -23.77
C SER A 67 -13.92 -21.96 -24.00
N SER A 68 -12.95 -22.70 -23.43
CA SER A 68 -13.17 -23.93 -22.65
C SER A 68 -11.84 -24.61 -22.30
N GLU A 69 -11.50 -24.69 -21.01
CA GLU A 69 -11.14 -25.96 -20.34
C GLU A 69 -10.84 -25.69 -18.86
N SER A 70 -11.53 -26.45 -18.02
CA SER A 70 -11.53 -26.39 -16.57
C SER A 70 -10.48 -27.33 -15.99
N SER A 71 -9.50 -26.80 -15.26
CA SER A 71 -8.73 -27.54 -14.26
C SER A 71 -8.66 -26.69 -13.00
N GLU A 72 -9.12 -27.26 -11.88
CA GLU A 72 -9.19 -26.63 -10.57
C GLU A 72 -7.82 -26.11 -10.11
N SER A 73 -7.68 -24.79 -9.92
CA SER A 73 -6.51 -24.16 -9.28
C SER A 73 -6.71 -24.04 -7.76
N PRO A 74 -5.63 -24.09 -6.97
CA PRO A 74 -5.69 -23.92 -5.52
C PRO A 74 -6.27 -22.53 -5.20
N THR A 75 -7.09 -22.48 -4.15
CA THR A 75 -7.86 -21.32 -3.71
C THR A 75 -7.06 -20.01 -3.78
N SER A 76 -7.57 -19.05 -4.56
CA SER A 76 -7.01 -17.71 -4.82
C SER A 76 -6.65 -16.89 -3.58
N THR A 77 -7.15 -17.29 -2.41
CA THR A 77 -6.84 -16.68 -1.12
C THR A 77 -5.37 -16.88 -0.70
N ASN A 78 -4.73 -18.01 -1.02
CA ASN A 78 -3.32 -18.24 -0.68
C ASN A 78 -2.37 -17.45 -1.59
N ALA A 79 -2.67 -17.40 -2.89
CA ALA A 79 -1.88 -16.63 -3.86
C ALA A 79 -1.86 -15.13 -3.54
N LEU A 80 -2.96 -14.58 -3.01
CA LEU A 80 -3.04 -13.17 -2.58
C LEU A 80 -2.29 -12.88 -1.27
N ILE A 81 -2.21 -13.86 -0.35
CA ILE A 81 -1.41 -13.77 0.89
C ILE A 81 0.10 -13.82 0.59
N GLU A 82 0.52 -14.63 -0.38
CA GLU A 82 1.89 -14.67 -0.89
C GLU A 82 2.27 -13.38 -1.64
N LEU A 83 1.37 -12.85 -2.48
CA LEU A 83 1.61 -11.61 -3.24
C LEU A 83 1.86 -10.38 -2.34
N ALA A 84 1.26 -10.34 -1.15
CA ALA A 84 1.30 -9.19 -0.25
C ALA A 84 2.24 -9.36 0.96
N GLY A 85 3.00 -10.46 1.07
CA GLY A 85 4.00 -10.60 2.14
C GLY A 85 4.75 -11.93 2.19
N GLY A 86 5.01 -12.54 1.04
CA GLY A 86 6.03 -13.58 0.95
C GLY A 86 7.37 -13.06 1.47
N ASP A 87 8.07 -13.90 2.23
CA ASP A 87 9.42 -13.65 2.75
C ASP A 87 10.51 -14.16 1.79
N GLY A 88 10.11 -14.61 0.59
CA GLY A 88 11.00 -15.18 -0.40
C GLY A 88 11.55 -16.55 -0.02
N ARG A 89 10.97 -17.21 1.00
CA ARG A 89 11.35 -18.58 1.39
C ARG A 89 10.43 -19.60 0.73
N GLY A 90 10.97 -20.80 0.55
CA GLY A 90 10.35 -21.89 -0.20
C GLY A 90 11.38 -22.62 -1.05
N THR A 91 10.97 -23.69 -1.73
CA THR A 91 11.85 -24.40 -2.67
C THR A 91 12.04 -23.53 -3.91
N PHE A 92 13.29 -23.24 -4.26
CA PHE A 92 13.61 -22.45 -5.45
C PHE A 92 13.31 -23.24 -6.73
N ASP A 93 12.30 -22.79 -7.48
CA ASP A 93 11.98 -23.35 -8.80
C ASP A 93 12.91 -22.76 -9.87
N ALA A 94 14.02 -23.46 -10.09
CA ALA A 94 15.01 -23.10 -11.09
C ALA A 94 14.49 -23.23 -12.54
N THR A 95 13.37 -23.91 -12.78
CA THR A 95 12.84 -24.12 -14.14
C THR A 95 12.31 -22.83 -14.77
N ASN A 96 11.96 -21.84 -13.94
CA ASN A 96 11.49 -20.53 -14.39
C ASN A 96 12.62 -19.53 -14.67
N VAL A 97 13.88 -19.91 -14.45
CA VAL A 97 15.06 -19.14 -14.88
C VAL A 97 15.31 -19.38 -16.38
N PRO A 98 15.28 -18.35 -17.25
CA PRO A 98 15.36 -18.55 -18.71
C PRO A 98 16.65 -19.21 -19.20
N ASP A 99 17.76 -18.91 -18.54
CA ASP A 99 19.07 -19.52 -18.81
C ASP A 99 19.51 -20.34 -17.59
N GLN A 100 19.71 -21.64 -17.81
CA GLN A 100 20.01 -22.57 -16.74
C GLN A 100 21.46 -22.45 -16.23
N ASP A 101 22.35 -21.83 -17.00
CA ASP A 101 23.71 -21.55 -16.55
C ASP A 101 23.71 -20.50 -15.41
N LEU A 102 22.63 -19.72 -15.26
CA LEU A 102 22.48 -18.73 -14.18
C LEU A 102 22.09 -19.36 -12.82
N VAL A 103 21.60 -20.60 -12.81
CA VAL A 103 21.04 -21.22 -11.59
C VAL A 103 22.10 -21.43 -10.52
N ALA A 104 23.29 -21.89 -10.91
CA ALA A 104 24.41 -22.11 -10.00
C ALA A 104 24.89 -20.79 -9.33
N PRO A 105 25.18 -19.72 -10.09
CA PRO A 105 25.48 -18.41 -9.51
C PRO A 105 24.39 -17.89 -8.57
N ILE A 106 23.10 -17.99 -8.97
CA ILE A 106 21.98 -17.53 -8.12
C ILE A 106 21.97 -18.26 -6.77
N ARG A 107 22.14 -19.58 -6.78
CA ARG A 107 22.21 -20.39 -5.54
C ARG A 107 23.45 -20.04 -4.71
N ALA A 108 24.58 -19.79 -5.36
CA ALA A 108 25.83 -19.43 -4.68
C ALA A 108 25.73 -18.07 -4.00
N ALA A 109 25.27 -17.06 -4.73
CA ALA A 109 25.09 -15.70 -4.26
C ALA A 109 24.04 -15.59 -3.13
N ALA A 110 22.98 -16.40 -3.16
CA ALA A 110 21.95 -16.40 -2.13
C ALA A 110 22.49 -16.73 -0.72
N ARG A 111 23.62 -17.45 -0.62
CA ARG A 111 24.23 -17.78 0.67
C ARG A 111 25.00 -16.62 1.32
N LYS A 112 25.00 -15.42 0.72
CA LYS A 112 25.77 -14.27 1.22
C LYS A 112 25.26 -13.71 2.56
N CYS A 113 23.95 -13.80 2.85
CA CYS A 113 23.39 -13.45 4.14
C CYS A 113 22.01 -14.09 4.38
N ASP A 114 21.60 -14.25 5.65
CA ASP A 114 20.37 -14.97 6.06
C ASP A 114 19.05 -14.43 5.48
N LEU A 115 19.02 -13.17 5.05
CA LEU A 115 17.82 -12.56 4.49
C LEU A 115 17.65 -12.88 3.00
N LEU A 116 18.73 -13.20 2.30
CA LEU A 116 18.74 -13.37 0.86
C LEU A 116 18.47 -14.84 0.50
N THR A 117 17.61 -15.06 -0.48
CA THR A 117 17.27 -16.41 -0.99
C THR A 117 17.42 -16.44 -2.52
N PRO A 118 17.53 -17.62 -3.14
CA PRO A 118 17.55 -17.74 -4.60
C PRO A 118 16.29 -17.13 -5.25
N VAL A 119 15.13 -17.28 -4.59
CA VAL A 119 13.84 -16.68 -5.02
C VAL A 119 13.94 -15.16 -5.08
N ILE A 120 14.50 -14.52 -4.04
CA ILE A 120 14.65 -13.05 -3.98
C ILE A 120 15.59 -12.56 -5.10
N ILE A 121 16.74 -13.22 -5.28
CA ILE A 121 17.69 -12.85 -6.34
C ILE A 121 17.04 -12.98 -7.72
N ALA A 122 16.43 -14.13 -8.02
CA ALA A 122 15.78 -14.38 -9.30
C ALA A 122 14.66 -13.38 -9.58
N ALA A 123 13.83 -13.07 -8.59
CA ALA A 123 12.77 -12.07 -8.71
C ALA A 123 13.32 -10.66 -8.98
N GLN A 124 14.39 -10.23 -8.29
CA GLN A 124 15.00 -8.92 -8.53
C GLN A 124 15.66 -8.83 -9.91
N ILE A 125 16.35 -9.88 -10.37
CA ILE A 125 16.97 -9.92 -11.71
C ILE A 125 15.92 -9.96 -12.81
N ASP A 126 14.85 -10.76 -12.65
CA ASP A 126 13.73 -10.80 -13.59
C ASP A 126 13.09 -9.41 -13.75
N TYR A 127 12.81 -8.74 -12.62
CA TYR A 127 12.28 -7.38 -12.65
C TYR A 127 13.27 -6.38 -13.29
N ALA A 128 14.54 -6.45 -12.91
CA ALA A 128 15.55 -5.48 -13.35
C ALA A 128 15.88 -5.62 -14.84
N SER A 129 16.13 -6.85 -15.30
CA SER A 129 16.65 -7.12 -16.64
C SER A 129 15.87 -8.13 -17.45
N ALA A 130 14.91 -8.86 -16.87
CA ALA A 130 14.34 -10.06 -17.48
C ALA A 130 15.43 -11.09 -17.85
N PHE A 131 16.48 -11.17 -17.03
CA PHE A 131 17.70 -11.97 -17.25
C PHE A 131 18.50 -11.62 -18.51
N ASP A 132 18.38 -10.38 -19.00
CA ASP A 132 19.21 -9.88 -20.11
C ASP A 132 20.56 -9.35 -19.58
N ALA A 133 21.63 -10.14 -19.76
CA ALA A 133 22.98 -9.80 -19.33
C ALA A 133 23.59 -8.63 -20.11
N ASP A 134 23.08 -8.30 -21.29
CA ASP A 134 23.55 -7.18 -22.12
C ASP A 134 22.71 -5.91 -21.92
N LYS A 135 21.70 -5.94 -21.05
CA LYS A 135 20.74 -4.85 -20.91
C LYS A 135 21.42 -3.56 -20.48
N GLU A 136 21.19 -2.51 -21.25
CA GLU A 136 21.51 -1.13 -20.86
C GLU A 136 20.26 -0.43 -20.31
N GLY A 137 20.31 -0.14 -19.02
CA GLY A 137 19.27 0.58 -18.29
C GLY A 137 19.48 2.09 -18.23
N PRO A 138 18.51 2.82 -17.65
CA PRO A 138 18.66 4.25 -17.41
C PRO A 138 19.86 4.53 -16.50
N GLN A 139 20.44 5.73 -16.64
CA GLN A 139 21.55 6.20 -15.81
C GLN A 139 22.82 5.31 -15.88
N GLY A 140 23.02 4.59 -16.99
CA GLY A 140 24.23 3.80 -17.22
C GLY A 140 24.27 2.47 -16.47
N ARG A 141 23.13 2.00 -15.94
CA ARG A 141 22.98 0.67 -15.34
C ARG A 141 23.15 -0.40 -16.42
N LYS A 142 23.87 -1.48 -16.12
CA LYS A 142 24.16 -2.56 -17.07
C LYS A 142 24.04 -3.93 -16.42
N GLY A 143 23.90 -4.98 -17.22
CA GLY A 143 23.97 -6.36 -16.74
C GLY A 143 22.69 -6.88 -16.10
N LEU A 144 22.72 -8.13 -15.65
CA LEU A 144 21.58 -8.81 -15.04
C LEU A 144 20.99 -8.03 -13.86
N SER A 145 21.86 -7.56 -12.97
CA SER A 145 21.49 -6.91 -11.72
C SER A 145 21.16 -5.43 -11.88
N GLN A 146 21.44 -4.87 -13.07
CA GLN A 146 21.32 -3.46 -13.37
C GLN A 146 21.93 -2.60 -12.26
N LEU A 147 23.11 -2.94 -11.72
CA LEU A 147 23.77 -2.07 -10.74
C LEU A 147 24.28 -0.80 -11.45
N THR A 148 24.40 0.31 -10.70
CA THR A 148 25.13 1.48 -11.21
C THR A 148 26.62 1.18 -11.19
N SER A 149 27.41 1.89 -12.00
CA SER A 149 28.87 1.73 -11.99
C SER A 149 29.46 2.01 -10.61
N GLU A 150 28.95 2.99 -9.87
CA GLU A 150 29.41 3.31 -8.52
C GLU A 150 29.20 2.15 -7.53
N VAL A 151 28.02 1.50 -7.59
CA VAL A 151 27.76 0.33 -6.74
C VAL A 151 28.59 -0.86 -7.20
N PHE A 152 28.76 -1.08 -8.50
CA PHE A 152 29.59 -2.18 -8.99
C PHE A 152 31.08 -1.96 -8.68
N ASP A 153 31.58 -0.73 -8.69
CA ASP A 153 32.98 -0.43 -8.31
C ASP A 153 33.26 -0.79 -6.83
N GLU A 154 32.25 -0.72 -5.96
CA GLU A 154 32.37 -1.06 -4.53
C GLU A 154 32.10 -2.54 -4.23
N TYR A 155 31.13 -3.15 -4.93
CA TYR A 155 30.65 -4.51 -4.63
C TYR A 155 30.95 -5.52 -5.75
N GLY A 156 31.56 -5.14 -6.85
CA GLY A 156 31.99 -6.03 -7.93
C GLY A 156 33.30 -6.73 -7.60
N GLU A 157 33.34 -8.04 -7.83
CA GLU A 157 34.52 -8.89 -7.72
C GLU A 157 34.54 -9.80 -8.96
N ASP A 158 35.70 -10.36 -9.29
CA ASP A 158 35.88 -11.40 -10.33
C ASP A 158 35.54 -12.74 -9.65
N ASP A 159 34.26 -13.11 -9.65
CA ASP A 159 33.71 -14.24 -8.92
C ASP A 159 33.89 -15.58 -9.67
N ASP A 160 34.13 -15.54 -10.99
CA ASP A 160 34.40 -16.73 -11.83
C ASP A 160 35.89 -16.95 -12.17
N ASP A 161 36.78 -16.12 -11.63
CA ASP A 161 38.23 -16.11 -11.91
C ASP A 161 38.56 -15.93 -13.42
N SER A 162 37.72 -15.22 -14.18
CA SER A 162 37.94 -14.89 -15.59
C SER A 162 39.10 -13.92 -15.82
N GLY A 163 39.53 -13.21 -14.77
CA GLY A 163 40.67 -12.31 -14.74
C GLY A 163 40.31 -10.83 -14.74
N GLU A 164 39.03 -10.48 -14.82
CA GLU A 164 38.52 -9.12 -14.63
C GLU A 164 37.10 -9.12 -14.08
N ALA A 165 36.82 -8.25 -13.10
CA ALA A 165 35.45 -8.04 -12.61
C ALA A 165 34.63 -7.23 -13.63
N SER A 166 33.51 -7.76 -14.09
CA SER A 166 32.68 -7.15 -15.14
C SER A 166 31.19 -7.15 -14.80
N VAL A 167 30.53 -5.98 -14.88
CA VAL A 167 29.08 -5.87 -14.65
C VAL A 167 28.24 -6.62 -15.70
N LEU A 168 28.85 -6.93 -16.86
CA LEU A 168 28.24 -7.70 -17.95
C LEU A 168 28.54 -9.20 -17.84
N ASP A 169 29.49 -9.60 -16.98
CA ASP A 169 29.65 -11.00 -16.64
C ASP A 169 28.53 -11.43 -15.69
N ALA A 170 27.94 -12.61 -15.95
CA ALA A 170 26.77 -13.05 -15.22
C ALA A 170 27.08 -13.40 -13.76
N GLU A 171 28.18 -14.11 -13.50
CA GLU A 171 28.56 -14.54 -12.14
C GLU A 171 28.89 -13.30 -11.30
N ASP A 172 29.75 -12.42 -11.82
CA ASP A 172 30.15 -11.18 -11.16
C ASP A 172 28.95 -10.27 -10.87
N SER A 173 28.04 -10.11 -11.84
CA SER A 173 26.86 -9.26 -11.71
C SER A 173 25.92 -9.79 -10.61
N ILE A 174 25.68 -11.11 -10.57
CA ILE A 174 24.82 -11.75 -9.58
C ILE A 174 25.44 -11.70 -8.17
N HIS A 175 26.74 -11.92 -8.06
CA HIS A 175 27.44 -11.87 -6.79
C HIS A 175 27.57 -10.44 -6.25
N ALA A 176 27.80 -9.45 -7.12
CA ALA A 176 27.77 -8.04 -6.76
C ALA A 176 26.40 -7.60 -6.25
N HIS A 177 25.32 -8.08 -6.88
CA HIS A 177 23.94 -7.87 -6.41
C HIS A 177 23.76 -8.38 -5.00
N ALA A 178 24.17 -9.62 -4.73
CA ALA A 178 24.04 -10.23 -3.41
C ALA A 178 24.87 -9.50 -2.34
N ARG A 179 26.10 -9.10 -2.67
CA ARG A 179 26.95 -8.29 -1.77
C ARG A 179 26.27 -6.97 -1.40
N TYR A 180 25.77 -6.22 -2.39
CA TYR A 180 25.10 -4.95 -2.16
C TYR A 180 23.78 -5.11 -1.39
N PHE A 181 22.95 -6.09 -1.76
CA PHE A 181 21.71 -6.39 -1.04
C PHE A 181 21.98 -6.71 0.44
N CYS A 182 22.98 -7.56 0.72
CA CYS A 182 23.34 -7.93 2.08
C CYS A 182 23.93 -6.77 2.88
N HIS A 183 24.64 -5.84 2.23
CA HIS A 183 25.05 -4.59 2.87
C HIS A 183 23.81 -3.79 3.32
N LEU A 184 22.86 -3.53 2.42
CA LEU A 184 21.62 -2.82 2.75
C LEU A 184 20.81 -3.56 3.83
N ALA A 185 20.75 -4.88 3.78
CA ALA A 185 20.09 -5.70 4.80
C ALA A 185 20.70 -5.48 6.19
N ASN A 186 22.03 -5.46 6.30
CA ASN A 186 22.70 -5.25 7.58
C ASN A 186 22.48 -3.83 8.12
N GLU A 187 22.51 -2.80 7.26
CA GLU A 187 22.23 -1.42 7.66
C GLU A 187 20.78 -1.25 8.12
N ILE A 188 19.80 -1.80 7.39
CA ILE A 188 18.40 -1.78 7.80
C ILE A 188 18.19 -2.50 9.14
N ARG A 189 18.87 -3.63 9.37
CA ARG A 189 18.77 -4.34 10.66
C ARG A 189 19.24 -3.46 11.82
N ARG A 190 20.34 -2.71 11.64
CA ARG A 190 20.80 -1.73 12.64
C ARG A 190 19.76 -0.64 12.87
N LEU A 191 19.18 -0.07 11.80
CA LEU A 191 18.16 0.96 11.93
C LEU A 191 16.89 0.44 12.63
N LEU A 192 16.51 -0.82 12.42
CA LEU A 192 15.41 -1.48 13.12
C LEU A 192 15.74 -1.69 14.62
N ASP A 193 16.94 -2.19 14.91
CA ASP A 193 17.41 -2.42 16.29
C ASP A 193 17.50 -1.10 17.08
N ASP A 194 17.96 -0.03 16.42
CA ASP A 194 18.05 1.33 16.96
C ASP A 194 16.69 2.06 16.95
N LYS A 195 15.65 1.46 16.35
CA LYS A 195 14.28 1.99 16.22
C LYS A 195 14.23 3.32 15.47
N GLU A 196 15.19 3.55 14.58
CA GLU A 196 15.20 4.69 13.66
C GLU A 196 14.22 4.49 12.49
N VAL A 197 13.92 3.24 12.15
CA VAL A 197 12.92 2.87 11.14
C VAL A 197 11.98 1.78 11.66
N VAL A 198 10.77 1.70 11.10
CA VAL A 198 9.78 0.67 11.42
C VAL A 198 9.32 -0.02 10.13
N GLY A 199 9.26 -1.36 10.14
CA GLY A 199 8.79 -2.16 9.00
C GLY A 199 9.37 -3.57 9.00
N ASP A 200 8.95 -4.37 8.02
CA ASP A 200 9.53 -5.70 7.78
C ASP A 200 10.96 -5.58 7.19
N HIS A 201 11.88 -6.45 7.65
CA HIS A 201 13.30 -6.37 7.31
C HIS A 201 13.53 -6.49 5.79
N LEU A 202 12.95 -7.50 5.15
CA LEU A 202 13.06 -7.69 3.70
C LEU A 202 12.47 -6.50 2.93
N THR A 203 11.33 -6.00 3.39
CA THR A 203 10.65 -4.87 2.74
C THR A 203 11.49 -3.62 2.76
N LEU A 204 12.04 -3.26 3.91
CA LEU A 204 12.87 -2.08 4.08
C LEU A 204 14.19 -2.22 3.31
N THR A 205 14.75 -3.43 3.20
CA THR A 205 15.91 -3.70 2.33
C THR A 205 15.58 -3.52 0.85
N LEU A 206 14.44 -4.02 0.38
CA LEU A 206 13.97 -3.79 -1.00
C LEU A 206 13.68 -2.31 -1.26
N MET A 207 13.16 -1.57 -0.27
CA MET A 207 13.03 -0.11 -0.41
C MET A 207 14.41 0.53 -0.53
N ALA A 208 15.35 0.21 0.36
CA ALA A 208 16.69 0.77 0.35
C ALA A 208 17.43 0.47 -0.96
N TRP A 209 17.14 -0.68 -1.59
CA TRP A 209 17.65 -1.03 -2.92
C TRP A 209 17.18 -0.06 -4.00
N GLU A 210 15.90 0.30 -4.01
CA GLU A 210 15.32 1.17 -5.04
C GLU A 210 15.62 2.66 -4.79
N MET A 211 15.48 3.10 -3.54
CA MET A 211 15.48 4.54 -3.20
C MET A 211 16.66 4.99 -2.34
N GLY A 212 17.50 4.06 -1.90
CA GLY A 212 18.65 4.34 -1.02
C GLY A 212 18.31 4.33 0.47
N LEU A 213 19.30 3.98 1.29
CA LEU A 213 19.19 3.85 2.74
C LEU A 213 18.76 5.16 3.43
N GLU A 214 19.34 6.29 3.03
CA GLU A 214 19.02 7.61 3.61
C GLU A 214 17.56 8.01 3.38
N ALA A 215 16.98 7.64 2.24
CA ALA A 215 15.58 7.91 1.96
C ALA A 215 14.65 7.04 2.84
N VAL A 216 15.00 5.77 3.06
CA VAL A 216 14.27 4.89 4.00
C VAL A 216 14.35 5.43 5.43
N LYS A 217 15.53 5.88 5.86
CA LYS A 217 15.75 6.51 7.16
C LYS A 217 14.98 7.83 7.31
N ALA A 218 15.01 8.69 6.29
CA ALA A 218 14.27 9.96 6.29
C ALA A 218 12.75 9.76 6.36
N GLN A 219 12.24 8.63 5.85
CA GLN A 219 10.83 8.25 5.94
C GLN A 219 10.47 7.58 7.28
N GLY A 220 11.46 7.24 8.12
CA GLY A 220 11.23 6.51 9.37
C GLY A 220 10.75 5.07 9.15
N GLY A 221 10.99 4.50 7.97
CA GLY A 221 10.49 3.18 7.57
C GLY A 221 9.53 3.22 6.37
N MET A 222 8.65 2.21 6.29
CA MET A 222 7.80 2.01 5.12
C MET A 222 6.56 2.92 5.11
N PRO A 223 6.35 3.79 4.09
CA PRO A 223 5.04 4.36 3.82
C PRO A 223 4.10 3.26 3.30
N VAL A 224 2.78 3.40 3.52
CA VAL A 224 1.73 2.48 3.02
C VAL A 224 2.13 1.92 1.67
N LEU A 225 2.21 0.58 1.55
CA LEU A 225 2.55 -0.11 0.31
C LEU A 225 1.65 0.40 -0.81
N ALA A 226 2.18 1.31 -1.64
CA ALA A 226 1.53 1.62 -2.91
C ALA A 226 1.60 0.35 -3.77
N LEU A 227 0.48 -0.03 -4.39
CA LEU A 227 0.34 -1.20 -5.27
C LEU A 227 1.16 -1.11 -6.60
N GLY A 228 2.21 -0.29 -6.63
CA GLY A 228 3.22 -0.21 -7.68
C GLY A 228 4.62 0.08 -7.13
N SER A 229 4.81 -0.01 -5.81
CA SER A 229 6.12 0.16 -5.19
C SER A 229 7.04 -1.02 -5.50
N TYR A 230 8.34 -0.75 -5.64
CA TYR A 230 9.33 -1.78 -5.96
C TYR A 230 9.25 -3.02 -5.04
N PRO A 231 9.13 -2.91 -3.70
CA PRO A 231 9.00 -4.08 -2.83
C PRO A 231 7.77 -4.94 -3.15
N PHE A 232 6.66 -4.34 -3.57
CA PHE A 232 5.44 -5.05 -3.94
C PHE A 232 5.63 -5.81 -5.26
N GLN A 233 6.25 -5.16 -6.26
CA GLN A 233 6.50 -5.77 -7.56
C GLN A 233 7.47 -6.95 -7.48
N ILE A 234 8.54 -6.84 -6.69
CA ILE A 234 9.48 -7.95 -6.45
C ILE A 234 8.77 -9.12 -5.77
N ARG A 235 7.97 -8.85 -4.74
CA ARG A 235 7.21 -9.92 -4.04
C ARG A 235 6.18 -10.61 -4.93
N GLY A 236 5.55 -9.87 -5.84
CA GLY A 236 4.64 -10.45 -6.83
C GLY A 236 5.31 -11.50 -7.73
N LEU A 237 6.63 -11.46 -7.88
CA LEU A 237 7.40 -12.45 -8.64
C LEU A 237 7.82 -13.67 -7.82
N PHE A 238 7.66 -13.68 -6.49
CA PHE A 238 8.09 -14.82 -5.67
C PHE A 238 7.36 -16.11 -6.06
N ALA A 239 6.06 -16.03 -6.33
CA ALA A 239 5.26 -17.18 -6.78
C ALA A 239 5.77 -17.79 -8.10
N LYS A 240 6.46 -17.01 -8.95
CA LYS A 240 7.10 -17.54 -10.17
C LYS A 240 8.34 -18.37 -9.87
N TYR A 241 9.04 -18.11 -8.77
CA TYR A 241 10.32 -18.76 -8.45
C TYR A 241 10.24 -19.69 -7.23
N THR A 242 9.05 -19.87 -6.66
CA THR A 242 8.78 -20.82 -5.58
C THR A 242 8.03 -22.03 -6.13
N GLY A 243 8.57 -23.23 -5.93
CA GLY A 243 7.97 -24.49 -6.38
C GLY A 243 7.23 -25.26 -5.28
N ASP A 244 6.32 -26.15 -5.68
CA ASP A 244 5.43 -26.95 -4.81
C ASP A 244 6.12 -28.12 -4.07
N GLY A 245 7.46 -28.18 -4.10
CA GLY A 245 8.29 -29.06 -3.27
C GLY A 245 9.02 -30.17 -4.02
N GLU A 246 10.34 -30.24 -3.86
CA GLU A 246 11.11 -31.25 -3.12
C GLU A 246 12.51 -30.65 -2.93
N SER A 247 13.04 -30.62 -1.71
CA SER A 247 14.35 -30.05 -1.44
C SER A 247 15.41 -30.74 -2.28
N ASP A 248 16.12 -29.99 -3.13
CA ASP A 248 17.37 -30.48 -3.72
C ASP A 248 18.30 -30.89 -2.57
N ALA A 249 18.84 -32.10 -2.64
CA ALA A 249 19.53 -32.80 -1.57
C ALA A 249 20.88 -32.19 -1.12
N ASP A 250 21.12 -30.91 -1.37
CA ASP A 250 22.40 -30.22 -1.13
C ASP A 250 22.33 -29.00 -0.19
N ASP A 251 21.17 -28.66 0.40
CA ASP A 251 21.09 -27.56 1.37
C ASP A 251 21.01 -28.04 2.84
N PRO A 252 21.98 -27.71 3.71
CA PRO A 252 21.86 -27.96 5.15
C PRO A 252 20.93 -26.92 5.79
N GLU A 253 19.84 -27.39 6.40
CA GLU A 253 18.92 -26.58 7.23
C GLU A 253 19.66 -25.80 8.33
N PRO A 254 19.37 -24.50 8.54
CA PRO A 254 19.70 -23.82 9.77
C PRO A 254 18.71 -24.21 10.89
N SER A 255 19.27 -24.87 11.91
CA SER A 255 18.65 -25.32 13.17
C SER A 255 17.54 -24.41 13.73
N ALA A 256 16.27 -24.81 13.57
CA ALA A 256 15.14 -24.28 14.32
C ALA A 256 15.13 -24.86 15.75
N SER A 257 15.35 -24.00 16.75
CA SER A 257 15.06 -24.31 18.15
C SER A 257 13.74 -23.66 18.53
N ALA A 258 12.65 -24.42 18.39
CA ALA A 258 11.34 -24.07 18.95
C ALA A 258 10.90 -25.21 19.87
N THR A 259 11.07 -25.00 21.17
CA THR A 259 10.51 -25.86 22.22
C THR A 259 8.99 -25.77 22.19
N ALA A 260 8.34 -26.86 21.76
CA ALA A 260 6.92 -27.11 21.94
C ALA A 260 6.59 -27.34 23.43
N LEU A 261 5.44 -26.82 23.88
CA LEU A 261 4.78 -27.21 25.13
C LEU A 261 3.37 -27.72 24.82
N PRO A 262 2.82 -28.66 25.63
CA PRO A 262 1.95 -29.71 25.14
C PRO A 262 0.46 -29.38 25.22
N ALA A 263 -0.28 -30.03 24.32
CA ALA A 263 -1.73 -30.14 24.34
C ALA A 263 -2.24 -30.81 25.64
N GLN A 264 -3.33 -30.29 26.19
CA GLN A 264 -4.22 -31.08 27.04
C GLN A 264 -5.65 -31.05 26.52
N ASP A 265 -6.17 -32.27 26.51
CA ASP A 265 -7.46 -32.77 26.14
C ASP A 265 -8.57 -32.26 27.11
N GLY A 266 -9.76 -32.09 26.59
CA GLY A 266 -10.91 -31.54 27.31
C GLY A 266 -12.14 -31.49 26.42
N SER A 267 -12.78 -32.65 26.29
CA SER A 267 -13.99 -32.91 25.54
C SER A 267 -15.26 -32.34 26.18
N GLU A 268 -16.22 -32.06 25.30
CA GLU A 268 -17.69 -32.09 25.46
C GLU A 268 -18.47 -30.85 25.91
N ASP A 269 -19.31 -30.41 24.95
CA ASP A 269 -20.72 -30.01 25.03
C ASP A 269 -21.08 -28.65 25.64
N ASP A 270 -21.55 -27.74 24.78
CA ASP A 270 -22.99 -27.49 24.72
C ASP A 270 -23.32 -26.58 23.52
N THR A 271 -24.22 -27.09 22.68
CA THR A 271 -25.01 -26.29 21.76
C THR A 271 -25.91 -25.34 22.57
N ASP A 272 -25.64 -24.04 22.53
CA ASP A 272 -26.67 -23.03 22.80
C ASP A 272 -26.65 -21.94 21.71
N ALA A 273 -27.48 -22.19 20.72
CA ALA A 273 -28.07 -21.15 19.90
C ALA A 273 -29.03 -20.33 20.77
N ASP A 274 -28.52 -19.26 21.37
CA ASP A 274 -29.32 -18.07 21.60
C ASP A 274 -28.53 -16.87 21.06
N GLY A 275 -28.83 -16.56 19.79
CA GLY A 275 -28.18 -15.53 18.99
C GLY A 275 -28.43 -14.13 19.51
N ALA A 276 -27.77 -13.76 20.61
CA ALA A 276 -27.48 -12.37 20.87
C ALA A 276 -26.60 -11.89 19.71
N ALA A 277 -27.23 -11.22 18.74
CA ALA A 277 -26.51 -10.50 17.71
C ALA A 277 -25.45 -9.64 18.44
N LEU A 278 -24.17 -9.86 18.12
CA LEU A 278 -23.03 -9.17 18.75
C LEU A 278 -23.23 -7.64 18.76
N LEU A 279 -24.01 -7.14 17.81
CA LEU A 279 -24.50 -5.78 17.70
C LEU A 279 -26.03 -5.81 17.61
N SER A 280 -26.72 -4.97 18.39
CA SER A 280 -28.14 -4.67 18.15
C SER A 280 -28.29 -3.39 17.34
N ALA A 281 -29.43 -3.21 16.65
CA ALA A 281 -29.74 -1.97 15.95
C ALA A 281 -29.67 -0.74 16.88
N SER A 282 -30.15 -0.85 18.11
CA SER A 282 -30.09 0.24 19.11
C SER A 282 -28.68 0.51 19.63
N ALA A 283 -27.81 -0.50 19.66
CA ALA A 283 -26.39 -0.29 19.95
C ALA A 283 -25.70 0.43 18.79
N PHE A 284 -25.95 0.01 17.54
CA PHE A 284 -25.44 0.68 16.35
C PHE A 284 -25.90 2.14 16.25
N ASP A 285 -27.19 2.42 16.49
CA ASP A 285 -27.74 3.78 16.52
C ASP A 285 -27.06 4.66 17.57
N ALA A 286 -26.72 4.10 18.73
CA ALA A 286 -26.05 4.83 19.79
C ALA A 286 -24.55 5.00 19.57
N MET A 287 -23.91 4.08 18.84
CA MET A 287 -22.51 4.22 18.40
C MET A 287 -22.39 5.33 17.36
N PHE A 288 -23.37 5.46 16.46
CA PHE A 288 -23.37 6.43 15.37
C PHE A 288 -24.64 7.31 15.37
N PRO A 289 -24.80 8.21 16.35
CA PRO A 289 -26.02 8.99 16.54
C PRO A 289 -26.24 10.06 15.45
N SER A 290 -25.18 10.45 14.74
CA SER A 290 -25.22 11.50 13.71
C SER A 290 -25.07 10.94 12.28
N ARG A 291 -25.08 9.62 12.11
CA ARG A 291 -24.79 9.00 10.81
C ARG A 291 -25.75 9.46 9.72
N ASN A 292 -25.23 9.47 8.50
CA ASN A 292 -26.04 9.57 7.30
C ASN A 292 -26.98 8.35 7.20
N SER A 293 -28.23 8.57 6.77
CA SER A 293 -29.22 7.50 6.59
C SER A 293 -28.81 6.44 5.57
N PHE A 294 -27.85 6.75 4.68
CA PHE A 294 -27.19 5.78 3.81
C PHE A 294 -26.64 4.58 4.58
N TYR A 295 -25.99 4.83 5.73
CA TYR A 295 -25.41 3.78 6.55
C TYR A 295 -26.46 3.16 7.47
N SER A 296 -27.14 2.14 6.97
CA SER A 296 -28.13 1.39 7.74
C SER A 296 -27.51 0.20 8.49
N TYR A 297 -28.10 -0.14 9.64
CA TYR A 297 -27.77 -1.37 10.38
C TYR A 297 -28.03 -2.63 9.53
N ALA A 298 -29.09 -2.61 8.72
CA ALA A 298 -29.38 -3.69 7.77
C ALA A 298 -28.24 -3.86 6.76
N GLY A 299 -27.75 -2.76 6.17
CA GLY A 299 -26.61 -2.80 5.25
C GLY A 299 -25.35 -3.43 5.86
N LEU A 300 -25.03 -3.06 7.10
CA LEU A 300 -23.89 -3.65 7.84
C LEU A 300 -24.11 -5.15 8.05
N THR A 301 -25.25 -5.55 8.63
CA THR A 301 -25.51 -6.96 8.95
C THR A 301 -25.65 -7.84 7.71
N ASP A 302 -26.20 -7.32 6.62
CA ASP A 302 -26.26 -7.99 5.32
C ASP A 302 -24.86 -8.24 4.75
N ALA A 303 -23.95 -7.25 4.87
CA ALA A 303 -22.56 -7.40 4.45
C ALA A 303 -21.79 -8.37 5.36
N MET A 304 -21.97 -8.31 6.69
CA MET A 304 -21.33 -9.25 7.63
C MET A 304 -21.68 -10.71 7.32
N ARG A 305 -22.92 -11.00 6.87
CA ARG A 305 -23.31 -12.37 6.46
C ARG A 305 -22.51 -12.91 5.27
N LYS A 306 -21.90 -12.04 4.46
CA LYS A 306 -21.03 -12.42 3.34
C LYS A 306 -19.58 -12.68 3.77
N PHE A 307 -19.20 -12.24 4.98
CA PHE A 307 -17.87 -12.43 5.57
C PHE A 307 -18.00 -13.20 6.90
N PRO A 308 -18.35 -14.50 6.88
CA PRO A 308 -18.76 -15.23 8.08
C PRO A 308 -17.65 -15.38 9.14
N THR A 309 -16.38 -15.19 8.79
CA THR A 309 -15.25 -15.18 9.73
C THR A 309 -15.08 -13.84 10.45
N PHE A 310 -15.55 -12.73 9.88
CA PHE A 310 -15.56 -11.41 10.52
C PHE A 310 -16.50 -11.41 11.73
N ALA A 311 -15.98 -11.08 12.91
CA ALA A 311 -16.69 -11.19 14.17
C ALA A 311 -17.33 -12.58 14.38
N GLY A 312 -16.79 -13.61 13.71
CA GLY A 312 -17.21 -15.01 13.79
C GLY A 312 -16.10 -15.92 14.31
N THR A 313 -14.88 -15.40 14.45
CA THR A 313 -13.67 -16.15 14.81
C THR A 313 -13.32 -15.96 16.29
N GLY A 314 -12.96 -17.04 16.97
CA GLY A 314 -12.59 -17.03 18.39
C GLY A 314 -13.79 -16.99 19.35
N ASP A 315 -13.49 -16.74 20.62
CA ASP A 315 -14.51 -16.62 21.68
C ASP A 315 -15.35 -15.34 21.55
N GLU A 316 -16.41 -15.22 22.36
CA GLU A 316 -17.29 -14.07 22.33
C GLU A 316 -16.57 -12.73 22.60
N GLN A 317 -15.51 -12.74 23.43
CA GLN A 317 -14.75 -11.53 23.72
C GLN A 317 -13.95 -11.09 22.49
N THR A 318 -13.25 -12.01 21.83
CA THR A 318 -12.52 -11.72 20.59
C THR A 318 -13.46 -11.21 19.49
N ARG A 319 -14.61 -11.85 19.30
CA ARG A 319 -15.61 -11.41 18.31
C ARG A 319 -16.16 -10.00 18.60
N LYS A 320 -16.42 -9.69 19.87
CA LYS A 320 -16.86 -8.34 20.29
C LYS A 320 -15.74 -7.31 20.15
N ARG A 321 -14.49 -7.66 20.46
CA ARG A 321 -13.32 -6.79 20.24
C ARG A 321 -13.14 -6.48 18.78
N GLU A 322 -13.23 -7.48 17.91
CA GLU A 322 -13.07 -7.29 16.47
C GLU A 322 -14.15 -6.36 15.93
N LEU A 323 -15.41 -6.61 16.28
CA LEU A 323 -16.53 -5.75 15.89
C LEU A 323 -16.35 -4.31 16.40
N ALA A 324 -15.95 -4.12 17.67
CA ALA A 324 -15.68 -2.79 18.22
C ALA A 324 -14.50 -2.11 17.50
N ALA A 325 -13.45 -2.84 17.17
CA ALA A 325 -12.25 -2.34 16.51
C ALA A 325 -12.55 -1.90 15.07
N PHE A 326 -13.31 -2.71 14.33
CA PHE A 326 -13.78 -2.37 12.99
C PHE A 326 -14.60 -1.08 13.03
N LEU A 327 -15.67 -1.05 13.84
CA LEU A 327 -16.56 0.11 13.92
C LEU A 327 -15.81 1.36 14.38
N ALA A 328 -14.83 1.25 15.27
CA ALA A 328 -14.05 2.39 15.76
C ALA A 328 -13.15 3.01 14.69
N ASN A 329 -12.56 2.19 13.82
CA ASN A 329 -11.84 2.72 12.67
C ASN A 329 -12.80 3.36 11.67
N ILE A 330 -13.97 2.76 11.44
CA ILE A 330 -15.02 3.36 10.60
C ILE A 330 -15.50 4.72 11.16
N ASP A 331 -15.67 4.85 12.49
CA ASP A 331 -15.98 6.12 13.16
C ASP A 331 -14.95 7.19 12.81
N HIS A 332 -13.67 6.82 12.80
CA HIS A 332 -12.58 7.72 12.46
C HIS A 332 -12.59 8.11 10.97
N GLU A 333 -12.62 7.14 10.05
CA GLU A 333 -12.50 7.40 8.60
C GLU A 333 -13.66 8.24 8.06
N SER A 334 -14.87 7.99 8.55
CA SER A 334 -16.10 8.59 7.98
C SER A 334 -16.66 9.75 8.80
N GLY A 335 -15.97 10.15 9.88
CA GLY A 335 -16.46 11.15 10.83
C GLY A 335 -17.76 10.72 11.52
N GLY A 336 -17.79 9.48 12.02
CA GLY A 336 -18.97 8.89 12.68
C GLY A 336 -20.09 8.55 11.70
N LEU A 337 -19.72 8.06 10.50
CA LEU A 337 -20.63 7.74 9.40
C LEU A 337 -21.45 8.94 8.90
N VAL A 338 -20.99 10.17 9.14
CA VAL A 338 -21.63 11.39 8.61
C VAL A 338 -21.35 11.52 7.11
N HIS A 339 -20.16 11.14 6.68
CA HIS A 339 -19.68 11.33 5.32
C HIS A 339 -19.74 10.04 4.50
N VAL A 340 -20.38 10.10 3.34
CA VAL A 340 -20.40 9.00 2.36
C VAL A 340 -19.22 9.10 1.40
N GLU A 341 -18.78 10.32 1.11
CA GLU A 341 -17.66 10.63 0.22
C GLU A 341 -16.71 11.61 0.91
N GLU A 342 -15.46 11.61 0.46
CA GLU A 342 -14.43 12.52 0.92
C GLU A 342 -14.85 13.99 0.72
N ILE A 343 -14.79 14.77 1.80
CA ILE A 343 -15.22 16.18 1.81
C ILE A 343 -14.32 17.10 0.99
N ASN A 344 -13.04 16.77 0.84
CA ASN A 344 -12.05 17.64 0.18
C ASN A 344 -12.01 17.38 -1.33
N GLN A 345 -12.97 17.93 -2.06
CA GLN A 345 -13.08 17.76 -3.51
C GLN A 345 -11.83 18.20 -4.29
N ALA A 346 -11.01 19.09 -3.74
CA ALA A 346 -9.76 19.52 -4.38
C ALA A 346 -8.71 18.40 -4.42
N ALA A 347 -8.79 17.41 -3.53
CA ALA A 347 -7.86 16.27 -3.48
C ALA A 347 -8.29 15.11 -4.40
N TRP A 348 -9.51 15.11 -4.95
CA TRP A 348 -10.06 13.97 -5.68
C TRP A 348 -9.22 13.52 -6.89
N GLY A 349 -8.48 14.43 -7.52
CA GLY A 349 -7.59 14.11 -8.64
C GLY A 349 -6.30 13.36 -8.25
N ASN A 350 -6.00 13.25 -6.95
CA ASN A 350 -4.78 12.62 -6.45
C ASN A 350 -4.85 11.09 -6.45
N TYR A 351 -6.05 10.52 -6.49
CA TYR A 351 -6.29 9.09 -6.27
C TYR A 351 -6.30 8.26 -7.55
N CYS A 352 -5.66 8.76 -8.60
CA CYS A 352 -5.52 8.03 -9.85
C CYS A 352 -4.04 7.77 -10.10
N ASP A 353 -3.64 6.52 -9.89
CA ASP A 353 -2.36 6.01 -10.31
C ASP A 353 -2.41 5.68 -11.81
N THR A 354 -1.95 6.64 -12.62
CA THR A 354 -1.84 6.49 -14.08
C THR A 354 -0.79 5.49 -14.54
N GLY A 355 0.08 5.02 -13.63
CA GLY A 355 1.09 4.00 -13.92
C GLY A 355 0.50 2.59 -14.03
N GLN A 356 -0.73 2.39 -13.58
CA GLN A 356 -1.42 1.10 -13.70
C GLN A 356 -1.83 0.82 -15.16
N PRO A 357 -1.71 -0.42 -15.65
CA PRO A 357 -2.05 -0.77 -17.03
C PRO A 357 -3.55 -0.59 -17.34
N TYR A 358 -4.40 -0.69 -16.32
CA TYR A 358 -5.84 -0.43 -16.42
C TYR A 358 -6.21 1.05 -16.26
N GLY A 359 -5.25 1.90 -15.86
CA GLY A 359 -5.43 3.34 -15.70
C GLY A 359 -6.62 3.72 -14.81
N CYS A 360 -7.34 4.75 -15.23
CA CYS A 360 -8.42 5.38 -14.48
C CYS A 360 -9.67 5.56 -15.36
N PRO A 361 -10.34 4.46 -15.75
CA PRO A 361 -11.41 4.50 -16.76
C PRO A 361 -12.64 5.33 -16.35
N ALA A 362 -12.98 5.36 -15.06
CA ALA A 362 -14.04 6.24 -14.54
C ALA A 362 -13.65 7.74 -14.49
N GLY A 363 -12.39 8.07 -14.80
CA GLY A 363 -11.84 9.44 -14.80
C GLY A 363 -10.83 9.70 -13.68
N GLN A 364 -9.95 10.69 -13.89
CA GLN A 364 -8.86 11.04 -12.96
C GLN A 364 -9.33 11.37 -11.54
N THR A 365 -10.53 11.93 -11.39
CA THR A 365 -11.09 12.39 -10.10
C THR A 365 -12.06 11.39 -9.47
N ALA A 366 -12.22 10.20 -10.07
CA ALA A 366 -13.32 9.29 -9.74
C ALA A 366 -13.01 8.33 -8.59
N TYR A 367 -11.79 8.29 -8.06
CA TYR A 367 -11.33 7.30 -7.07
C TYR A 367 -11.01 7.88 -5.70
N HIS A 368 -11.64 9.01 -5.37
CA HIS A 368 -11.58 9.60 -4.03
C HIS A 368 -12.27 8.72 -2.98
N GLY A 369 -12.11 9.08 -1.71
CA GLY A 369 -12.63 8.30 -0.58
C GLY A 369 -14.15 8.13 -0.62
N ARG A 370 -14.63 6.87 -0.59
CA ARG A 370 -16.07 6.56 -0.45
C ARG A 370 -16.34 5.47 0.59
N GLY A 371 -17.54 5.50 1.15
CA GLY A 371 -18.04 4.49 2.08
C GLY A 371 -17.38 4.54 3.46
N PRO A 372 -17.63 3.51 4.29
CA PRO A 372 -17.28 3.50 5.71
C PRO A 372 -15.77 3.61 5.96
N ILE A 373 -14.96 2.96 5.12
CA ILE A 373 -13.48 2.93 5.23
C ILE A 373 -12.80 4.00 4.35
N GLN A 374 -13.57 4.88 3.70
CA GLN A 374 -13.07 5.84 2.72
C GLN A 374 -12.17 5.20 1.65
N LEU A 375 -12.68 4.14 1.00
CA LEU A 375 -11.98 3.44 -0.09
C LEU A 375 -11.50 4.46 -1.14
N SER A 376 -10.19 4.50 -1.37
CA SER A 376 -9.52 5.49 -2.22
C SER A 376 -8.50 4.79 -3.12
N TRP A 377 -8.15 5.40 -4.24
CA TRP A 377 -7.24 4.90 -5.30
C TRP A 377 -7.85 3.90 -6.28
N ASN A 378 -7.66 4.14 -7.58
CA ASN A 378 -8.07 3.23 -8.66
C ASN A 378 -7.60 1.79 -8.45
N THR A 379 -6.41 1.60 -7.87
CA THR A 379 -5.86 0.30 -7.50
C THR A 379 -6.72 -0.45 -6.48
N ASN A 380 -7.17 0.23 -5.42
CA ASN A 380 -8.02 -0.37 -4.39
C ASN A 380 -9.44 -0.60 -4.89
N TYR A 381 -9.99 0.32 -5.70
CA TYR A 381 -11.28 0.09 -6.35
C TYR A 381 -11.23 -1.14 -7.26
N LYS A 382 -10.15 -1.34 -8.03
CA LYS A 382 -9.93 -2.55 -8.83
C LYS A 382 -9.85 -3.80 -7.95
N ALA A 383 -8.99 -3.81 -6.94
CA ALA A 383 -8.78 -4.97 -6.08
C ALA A 383 -10.04 -5.37 -5.29
N ALA A 384 -10.76 -4.39 -4.74
CA ALA A 384 -12.04 -4.61 -4.08
C ALA A 384 -13.10 -5.13 -5.06
N GLY A 385 -13.17 -4.53 -6.25
CA GLY A 385 -14.09 -4.95 -7.30
C GLY A 385 -13.89 -6.41 -7.71
N ASP A 386 -12.65 -6.81 -7.96
CA ASP A 386 -12.30 -8.19 -8.31
C ASP A 386 -12.70 -9.18 -7.21
N ALA A 387 -12.41 -8.84 -5.95
CA ALA A 387 -12.71 -9.72 -4.81
C ALA A 387 -14.23 -9.85 -4.55
N LEU A 388 -14.99 -8.79 -4.83
CA LEU A 388 -16.44 -8.73 -4.57
C LEU A 388 -17.28 -9.13 -5.80
N GLY A 389 -16.66 -9.32 -6.97
CA GLY A 389 -17.36 -9.56 -8.23
C GLY A 389 -18.17 -8.34 -8.71
N LEU A 390 -17.66 -7.13 -8.46
CA LEU A 390 -18.27 -5.85 -8.80
C LEU A 390 -17.31 -5.01 -9.65
N ASP A 391 -17.78 -4.34 -10.69
CA ASP A 391 -16.92 -3.46 -11.50
C ASP A 391 -16.72 -2.09 -10.86
N LEU A 392 -16.05 -2.07 -9.70
CA LEU A 392 -15.80 -0.85 -8.94
C LEU A 392 -14.74 0.05 -9.60
N LEU A 393 -13.94 -0.48 -10.54
CA LEU A 393 -12.98 0.33 -11.29
C LEU A 393 -13.71 1.22 -12.31
N ASN A 394 -14.67 0.67 -13.08
CA ASN A 394 -15.42 1.47 -14.05
C ASN A 394 -16.63 2.18 -13.41
N GLU A 395 -17.19 1.62 -12.33
CA GLU A 395 -18.36 2.15 -11.63
C GLU A 395 -18.06 2.41 -10.12
N PRO A 396 -17.09 3.29 -9.79
CA PRO A 396 -16.70 3.54 -8.39
C PRO A 396 -17.82 4.16 -7.55
N ASP A 397 -18.80 4.81 -8.19
CA ASP A 397 -19.97 5.40 -7.54
C ASP A 397 -20.88 4.36 -6.87
N LEU A 398 -20.78 3.07 -7.23
CA LEU A 398 -21.49 2.00 -6.53
C LEU A 398 -21.22 2.01 -5.01
N VAL A 399 -20.02 2.43 -4.59
CA VAL A 399 -19.62 2.49 -3.17
C VAL A 399 -20.39 3.58 -2.39
N LYS A 400 -20.90 4.62 -3.06
CA LYS A 400 -21.72 5.67 -2.43
C LYS A 400 -23.22 5.55 -2.72
N ASP A 401 -23.58 4.79 -3.74
CA ASP A 401 -24.97 4.64 -4.18
C ASP A 401 -25.63 3.38 -3.57
N ASP A 402 -24.85 2.35 -3.26
CA ASP A 402 -25.32 1.11 -2.62
C ASP A 402 -24.65 0.89 -1.25
N ALA A 403 -25.45 0.96 -0.18
CA ALA A 403 -24.97 0.80 1.19
C ALA A 403 -24.39 -0.59 1.47
N SER A 404 -24.92 -1.64 0.85
CA SER A 404 -24.38 -3.00 1.00
C SER A 404 -23.01 -3.10 0.33
N VAL A 405 -22.82 -2.49 -0.84
CA VAL A 405 -21.51 -2.41 -1.49
C VAL A 405 -20.52 -1.63 -0.61
N ALA A 406 -20.93 -0.50 -0.06
CA ALA A 406 -20.10 0.30 0.84
C ALA A 406 -19.60 -0.49 2.06
N TRP A 407 -20.47 -1.28 2.70
CA TRP A 407 -20.06 -2.14 3.81
C TRP A 407 -19.18 -3.31 3.37
N GLN A 408 -19.44 -3.89 2.21
CA GLN A 408 -18.61 -4.96 1.65
C GLN A 408 -17.19 -4.49 1.34
N THR A 409 -16.99 -3.26 0.84
CA THR A 409 -15.64 -2.73 0.62
C THR A 409 -14.88 -2.50 1.93
N ALA A 410 -15.57 -2.03 2.98
CA ALA A 410 -14.97 -1.89 4.31
C ALA A 410 -14.57 -3.25 4.92
N LEU A 411 -15.43 -4.26 4.81
CA LEU A 411 -15.13 -5.62 5.28
C LEU A 411 -14.04 -6.27 4.43
N TRP A 412 -14.05 -6.09 3.11
CA TRP A 412 -12.97 -6.54 2.23
C TRP A 412 -11.62 -5.97 2.69
N PHE A 413 -11.55 -4.66 2.95
CA PHE A 413 -10.32 -4.03 3.42
C PHE A 413 -9.86 -4.66 4.75
N TRP A 414 -10.76 -4.70 5.73
CA TRP A 414 -10.49 -5.24 7.07
C TRP A 414 -9.98 -6.69 7.05
N MET A 415 -10.59 -7.52 6.21
CA MET A 415 -10.36 -8.96 6.18
C MET A 415 -9.18 -9.37 5.30
N THR A 416 -8.76 -8.53 4.35
CA THR A 416 -7.81 -8.96 3.31
C THR A 416 -6.60 -8.04 3.14
N GLN A 417 -6.68 -6.79 3.60
CA GLN A 417 -5.64 -5.80 3.35
C GLN A 417 -4.78 -5.60 4.60
N ARG A 418 -3.46 -5.63 4.40
CA ARG A 418 -2.46 -5.29 5.43
C ARG A 418 -2.12 -3.80 5.44
N GLY A 419 -2.38 -3.10 4.35
CA GLY A 419 -2.08 -1.67 4.16
C GLY A 419 -0.65 -1.30 4.60
N ALA A 420 -0.51 -0.45 5.61
CA ALA A 420 0.81 -0.06 6.16
C ALA A 420 1.36 -1.02 7.25
N GLY A 421 0.58 -2.03 7.65
CA GLY A 421 0.94 -3.02 8.66
C GLY A 421 1.53 -4.29 8.07
N THR A 422 1.73 -5.29 8.94
CA THR A 422 2.27 -6.62 8.57
C THR A 422 1.23 -7.73 8.62
N VAL A 423 0.06 -7.46 9.20
CA VAL A 423 -1.08 -8.38 9.34
C VAL A 423 -2.35 -7.70 8.87
N THR A 424 -3.42 -8.46 8.59
CA THR A 424 -4.73 -7.85 8.35
C THR A 424 -5.31 -7.32 9.66
N ALA A 425 -6.28 -6.40 9.59
CA ALA A 425 -6.95 -5.92 10.79
C ALA A 425 -7.78 -7.02 11.48
N HIS A 426 -8.31 -7.98 10.71
CA HIS A 426 -8.90 -9.21 11.24
C HIS A 426 -7.89 -10.01 12.08
N ASP A 427 -6.75 -10.37 11.50
CA ASP A 427 -5.72 -11.18 12.15
C ASP A 427 -5.09 -10.46 13.34
N ALA A 428 -4.99 -9.12 13.29
CA ALA A 428 -4.52 -8.32 14.42
C ALA A 428 -5.38 -8.56 15.67
N ILE A 429 -6.70 -8.65 15.53
CA ILE A 429 -7.58 -8.87 16.69
C ILE A 429 -7.67 -10.35 17.05
N THR A 430 -7.86 -11.24 16.07
CA THR A 430 -8.08 -12.67 16.32
C THR A 430 -6.79 -13.41 16.71
N GLY A 431 -5.64 -12.93 16.24
CA GLY A 431 -4.30 -13.46 16.55
C GLY A 431 -3.60 -12.79 17.75
N GLY A 432 -4.25 -11.83 18.43
CA GLY A 432 -3.72 -11.21 19.65
C GLY A 432 -2.72 -10.06 19.45
N GLY A 433 -2.58 -9.53 18.23
CA GLY A 433 -1.78 -8.33 17.93
C GLY A 433 -2.37 -7.03 18.53
N GLY A 434 -3.70 -7.00 18.73
CA GLY A 434 -4.40 -5.91 19.39
C GLY A 434 -4.84 -4.77 18.46
N PHE A 435 -5.51 -3.77 19.04
CA PHE A 435 -6.13 -2.68 18.28
C PHE A 435 -5.11 -1.79 17.55
N GLY A 436 -3.92 -1.58 18.11
CA GLY A 436 -2.85 -0.78 17.51
C GLY A 436 -2.43 -1.28 16.13
N GLU A 437 -2.39 -2.60 15.92
CA GLU A 437 -2.06 -3.18 14.62
C GLU A 437 -3.17 -2.97 13.57
N THR A 438 -4.43 -2.79 14.01
CA THR A 438 -5.51 -2.37 13.10
C THR A 438 -5.30 -0.94 12.61
N ILE A 439 -4.87 -0.03 13.51
CA ILE A 439 -4.54 1.36 13.15
C ILE A 439 -3.36 1.36 12.18
N ARG A 440 -2.33 0.55 12.45
CA ARG A 440 -1.17 0.39 11.58
C ARG A 440 -1.57 -0.05 10.18
N SER A 441 -2.47 -1.03 10.10
CA SER A 441 -2.91 -1.57 8.81
C SER A 441 -3.72 -0.56 8.01
N ILE A 442 -4.53 0.29 8.66
CA ILE A 442 -5.43 1.22 7.97
C ILE A 442 -4.74 2.52 7.58
N ASN A 443 -4.00 3.16 8.49
CA ASN A 443 -3.32 4.43 8.21
C ASN A 443 -1.97 4.57 8.94
N GLY A 444 -1.27 3.45 9.13
CA GLY A 444 -0.10 3.42 10.00
C GLY A 444 1.07 4.29 9.56
N ALA A 445 1.26 4.48 8.26
CA ALA A 445 2.35 5.31 7.75
C ALA A 445 2.24 6.79 8.13
N LEU A 446 1.02 7.28 8.38
CA LEU A 446 0.78 8.69 8.74
C LEU A 446 0.58 8.86 10.26
N GLU A 447 0.13 7.82 10.96
CA GLU A 447 -0.31 7.92 12.35
C GLU A 447 0.63 7.25 13.36
N CYS A 448 1.16 6.07 13.05
CA CYS A 448 1.95 5.26 13.97
C CYS A 448 3.41 5.73 14.07
N GLY A 449 4.17 5.16 15.01
CA GLY A 449 5.59 5.49 15.20
C GLY A 449 5.81 6.93 15.70
N GLY A 450 4.76 7.54 16.25
CA GLY A 450 4.77 8.95 16.64
C GLY A 450 4.41 9.93 15.52
N GLY A 451 3.98 9.46 14.35
CA GLY A 451 3.60 10.32 13.21
C GLY A 451 2.41 11.24 13.52
N ASN A 452 1.33 10.70 14.09
CA ASN A 452 0.19 11.49 14.53
C ASN A 452 -0.45 10.92 15.80
N PRO A 453 0.15 11.16 16.98
CA PRO A 453 -0.36 10.62 18.24
C PRO A 453 -1.79 11.06 18.57
N ALA A 454 -2.23 12.21 18.06
CA ALA A 454 -3.58 12.71 18.28
C ALA A 454 -4.64 11.86 17.55
N GLN A 455 -4.37 11.47 16.29
CA GLN A 455 -5.27 10.62 15.52
C GLN A 455 -5.31 9.19 16.06
N VAL A 456 -4.16 8.62 16.42
CA VAL A 456 -4.08 7.33 17.12
C VAL A 456 -4.92 7.36 18.39
N GLN A 457 -4.79 8.42 19.21
CA GLN A 457 -5.57 8.54 20.43
C GLN A 457 -7.07 8.67 20.16
N ALA A 458 -7.48 9.38 19.10
CA ALA A 458 -8.89 9.49 18.70
C ALA A 458 -9.48 8.12 18.32
N ARG A 459 -8.74 7.28 17.58
CA ARG A 459 -9.14 5.89 17.28
C ARG A 459 -9.26 5.04 18.54
N VAL A 460 -8.28 5.14 19.44
CA VAL A 460 -8.31 4.42 20.73
C VAL A 460 -9.50 4.82 21.57
N ASP A 461 -9.84 6.11 21.61
CA ASP A 461 -11.00 6.60 22.35
C ASP A 461 -12.31 6.10 21.72
N ALA A 462 -12.41 6.05 20.39
CA ALA A 462 -13.54 5.43 19.71
C ALA A 462 -13.67 3.94 20.04
N TYR A 463 -12.56 3.20 19.98
CA TYR A 463 -12.53 1.78 20.30
C TYR A 463 -12.95 1.50 21.73
N ARG A 464 -12.46 2.27 22.71
CA ARG A 464 -12.91 2.15 24.11
C ARG A 464 -14.40 2.41 24.26
N ARG A 465 -14.95 3.44 23.61
CA ARG A 465 -16.40 3.72 23.65
C ARG A 465 -17.20 2.56 23.10
N PHE A 466 -16.77 1.99 21.98
CA PHE A 466 -17.50 0.90 21.31
C PHE A 466 -17.35 -0.43 22.03
N ALA A 467 -16.14 -0.75 22.52
CA ALA A 467 -15.91 -1.92 23.38
C ALA A 467 -16.77 -1.87 24.65
N ALA A 468 -16.85 -0.70 25.31
CA ALA A 468 -17.73 -0.51 26.47
C ALA A 468 -19.22 -0.71 26.11
N ARG A 469 -19.66 -0.26 24.93
CA ARG A 469 -21.04 -0.45 24.46
C ARG A 469 -21.37 -1.92 24.17
N LEU A 470 -20.38 -2.69 23.72
CA LEU A 470 -20.51 -4.14 23.52
C LEU A 470 -20.26 -4.96 24.79
N GLY A 471 -19.87 -4.30 25.89
CA GLY A 471 -19.57 -4.95 27.16
C GLY A 471 -18.34 -5.85 27.11
N VAL A 472 -17.31 -5.44 26.37
CA VAL A 472 -16.04 -6.18 26.25
C VAL A 472 -14.86 -5.33 26.73
N ASP A 473 -13.90 -5.98 27.39
CA ASP A 473 -12.62 -5.35 27.72
C ASP A 473 -11.82 -5.10 26.42
N PRO A 474 -11.26 -3.91 26.18
CA PRO A 474 -10.58 -3.59 24.92
C PRO A 474 -9.23 -4.31 24.73
N GLY A 475 -8.70 -4.97 25.76
CA GLY A 475 -7.36 -5.55 25.78
C GLY A 475 -6.34 -4.68 26.52
N ALA A 476 -5.10 -5.13 26.57
CA ALA A 476 -4.03 -4.46 27.30
C ALA A 476 -3.72 -3.07 26.70
N GLU A 477 -3.47 -2.07 27.54
CA GLU A 477 -3.15 -0.70 27.10
C GLU A 477 -1.99 -0.60 26.11
N SER A 478 -0.99 -1.49 26.24
CA SER A 478 0.15 -1.58 25.34
C SER A 478 -0.21 -2.07 23.93
N SER A 479 -1.36 -2.72 23.77
CA SER A 479 -1.85 -3.27 22.50
C SER A 479 -2.82 -2.34 21.78
N LEU A 480 -3.19 -1.20 22.39
CA LEU A 480 -4.17 -0.29 21.81
C LEU A 480 -3.57 0.71 20.83
N ARG A 481 -2.25 0.92 20.89
CA ARG A 481 -1.57 1.98 20.14
C ARG A 481 -0.51 1.41 19.23
N CYS A 482 -0.22 2.21 18.22
CA CYS A 482 0.96 2.18 17.40
C CYS A 482 1.57 3.59 17.44
#